data_AF-A0A3B9J0G7-F1
#
_entry.id   AF-A0A3B9J0G7-F1
#
_cell.length_a   1.000
_cell.length_b   1.000
_cell.length_c   1.000
_cell.angle_alpha   90.00
_cell.angle_beta   90.00
_cell.angle_gamma   90.00
#
_symmetry.space_group_name_H-M   'P 1'
#
loop_
_entity.id
_entity.type
_entity.pdbx_description
1 polymer ?
#
loop_
_entity_poly.entity_id
_entity_poly.type
_entity_poly.pdbx_seq_one_letter_code
_entity_poly.pdbx_strand_id
1 'polypeptide(L)'
;KLRQHFIDAGWSKNDIQKYVFEQARVTRGEWRNFGKVSVVKDRADREYMAMTAPDDLLVVAAGGPAGGFAQIIPPWLGTKSRATTVPVGACVDCEVP
;
A
#
# COMPACT_ATOMS: atom_id res chain seq x y z
N LYS A 1 -0.11 8.46 -20.22
CA LYS A 1 0.77 8.21 -19.04
C LYS A 1 -0.13 7.78 -17.88
N LEU A 2 0.29 6.84 -17.03
CA LEU A 2 -0.56 6.27 -15.96
C LEU A 2 -1.32 7.32 -15.13
N ARG A 3 -0.63 8.36 -14.66
CA ARG A 3 -1.23 9.50 -13.94
C ARG A 3 -2.36 10.21 -14.70
N GLN A 4 -2.24 10.33 -16.03
CA GLN A 4 -3.21 11.08 -16.83
C GLN A 4 -4.57 10.37 -16.86
N HIS A 5 -4.60 9.03 -16.89
CA HIS A 5 -5.86 8.29 -16.85
C HIS A 5 -6.68 8.58 -15.59
N PHE A 6 -6.02 8.74 -14.44
CA PHE A 6 -6.70 9.12 -13.21
C PHE A 6 -7.23 10.56 -13.26
N ILE A 7 -6.46 11.50 -13.84
CA ILE A 7 -6.89 12.89 -13.99
C ILE A 7 -8.09 13.00 -14.92
N ASP A 8 -8.03 12.35 -16.08
CA ASP A 8 -9.10 12.38 -17.08
C ASP A 8 -10.39 11.74 -16.55
N ALA A 9 -10.26 10.74 -15.68
CA ALA A 9 -11.37 10.11 -14.99
C ALA A 9 -11.87 10.89 -13.75
N GLY A 10 -11.23 12.01 -13.38
CA GLY A 10 -11.59 12.82 -12.21
C GLY A 10 -11.21 12.19 -10.86
N TRP A 11 -10.31 11.22 -10.83
CA TRP A 11 -9.89 10.55 -9.61
C TRP A 11 -8.91 11.38 -8.79
N SER A 12 -9.22 11.55 -7.51
CA SER A 12 -8.29 12.07 -6.51
C SER A 12 -7.39 10.96 -5.97
N LYS A 13 -6.34 11.35 -5.21
CA LYS A 13 -5.53 10.37 -4.47
C LYS A 13 -6.36 9.57 -3.46
N ASN A 14 -7.37 10.19 -2.85
CA ASN A 14 -8.24 9.54 -1.88
C ASN A 14 -9.09 8.46 -2.55
N ASP A 15 -9.51 8.66 -3.80
CA ASP A 15 -10.27 7.66 -4.55
C ASP A 15 -9.39 6.44 -4.85
N ILE A 16 -8.12 6.66 -5.21
CA ILE A 16 -7.14 5.57 -5.37
C ILE A 16 -6.95 4.81 -4.05
N GLN A 17 -6.79 5.52 -2.93
CA GLN A 17 -6.63 4.92 -1.60
C GLN A 17 -7.83 4.07 -1.21
N LYS A 18 -9.05 4.60 -1.35
CA LYS A 18 -10.29 3.87 -1.07
C LYS A 18 -10.43 2.63 -1.94
N TYR A 19 -10.23 2.78 -3.25
CA TYR A 19 -10.36 1.67 -4.18
C TYR A 19 -9.37 0.55 -3.85
N VAL A 20 -8.09 0.87 -3.64
CA VAL A 20 -7.09 -0.15 -3.28
C VAL A 20 -7.41 -0.75 -1.91
N PHE A 21 -7.83 0.05 -0.93
CA PHE A 21 -8.24 -0.45 0.37
C PHE A 21 -9.41 -1.42 0.28
N GLU A 22 -10.40 -1.19 -0.59
CA GLU A 22 -11.55 -2.09 -0.77
C GLU A 22 -11.15 -3.39 -1.49
N GLN A 23 -10.31 -3.28 -2.53
CA GLN A 23 -9.97 -4.40 -3.41
C GLN A 23 -8.79 -5.25 -2.92
N ALA A 24 -7.90 -4.72 -2.07
CA ALA A 24 -6.71 -5.42 -1.61
C ALA A 24 -7.06 -6.44 -0.51
N ARG A 25 -7.71 -7.53 -0.94
CA ARG A 25 -8.08 -8.70 -0.16
C ARG A 25 -7.43 -9.94 -0.76
N VAL A 26 -7.06 -10.88 0.11
CA VAL A 26 -6.56 -12.20 -0.30
C VAL A 26 -7.10 -13.25 0.65
N THR A 27 -7.58 -14.35 0.12
CA THR A 27 -7.90 -15.54 0.89
C THR A 27 -6.63 -16.29 1.26
N ARG A 28 -6.62 -16.94 2.43
CA ARG A 28 -5.48 -17.75 2.85
C ARG A 28 -5.17 -18.88 1.85
N GLY A 29 -6.18 -19.37 1.14
CA GLY A 29 -6.05 -20.39 0.11
C GLY A 29 -5.16 -19.97 -1.06
N GLU A 30 -5.20 -18.71 -1.46
CA GLU A 30 -4.42 -18.20 -2.59
C GLU A 30 -2.90 -18.27 -2.37
N TRP A 31 -2.43 -18.32 -1.11
CA TRP A 31 -1.01 -18.53 -0.81
C TRP A 31 -0.45 -19.86 -1.31
N ARG A 32 -1.29 -20.84 -1.68
CA ARG A 32 -0.83 -22.05 -2.40
C ARG A 32 -0.14 -21.69 -3.72
N ASN A 33 -0.66 -20.69 -4.42
CA ASN A 33 -0.17 -20.27 -5.75
C ASN A 33 1.18 -19.55 -5.68
N PHE A 34 1.60 -19.13 -4.48
CA PHE A 34 2.84 -18.37 -4.24
C PHE A 34 3.88 -19.17 -3.43
N GLY A 35 3.80 -20.51 -3.47
CA GLY A 35 4.77 -21.39 -2.79
C GLY A 35 4.67 -21.38 -1.27
N LYS A 36 3.58 -20.88 -0.69
CA LYS A 36 3.35 -20.77 0.76
C LYS A 36 2.28 -21.75 1.26
N VAL A 37 2.25 -22.96 0.68
CA VAL A 37 1.25 -24.00 1.00
C VAL A 37 1.21 -24.33 2.50
N SER A 38 2.36 -24.37 3.19
CA SER A 38 2.46 -24.67 4.63
C SER A 38 1.75 -23.63 5.52
N VAL A 39 1.53 -22.42 5.01
CA VAL A 39 0.81 -21.35 5.72
C VAL A 39 -0.70 -21.61 5.67
N VAL A 40 -1.22 -22.22 4.61
CA VAL A 40 -2.67 -22.30 4.37
C VAL A 40 -3.39 -23.12 5.44
N LYS A 41 -2.89 -24.33 5.71
CA LYS A 41 -3.46 -25.28 6.69
C LYS A 41 -4.99 -25.44 6.51
N ASP A 42 -5.72 -25.45 7.62
CA ASP A 42 -7.17 -25.61 7.77
C ASP A 42 -7.96 -24.29 7.64
N ARG A 43 -7.29 -23.18 7.30
CA ARG A 43 -7.87 -21.82 7.32
C ARG A 43 -7.97 -21.21 5.93
N ALA A 44 -8.15 -22.01 4.89
CA ALA A 44 -8.10 -21.56 3.48
C ALA A 44 -9.09 -20.43 3.15
N ASP A 45 -10.29 -20.47 3.74
CA ASP A 45 -11.37 -19.51 3.44
C ASP A 45 -11.24 -18.19 4.20
N ARG A 46 -10.23 -18.06 5.09
CA ARG A 46 -10.02 -16.83 5.84
C ARG A 46 -9.48 -15.74 4.93
N GLU A 47 -10.20 -14.63 4.84
CA GLU A 47 -9.78 -13.42 4.15
C GLU A 47 -8.80 -12.58 5.00
N TYR A 48 -7.85 -11.95 4.32
CA TYR A 48 -6.88 -11.01 4.85
C TYR A 48 -6.91 -9.72 4.04
N MET A 49 -6.92 -8.59 4.75
CA MET A 49 -6.78 -7.26 4.16
C MET A 49 -5.30 -6.89 4.10
N ALA A 50 -4.87 -6.21 3.03
CA ALA A 50 -3.48 -5.76 2.90
C ALA A 50 -3.12 -4.62 3.86
N MET A 51 -4.11 -3.85 4.33
CA MET A 51 -3.94 -2.69 5.21
C MET A 51 -5.17 -2.51 6.11
N THR A 52 -5.07 -1.66 7.14
CA THR A 52 -6.12 -1.47 8.15
C THR A 52 -7.05 -0.29 7.85
N ALA A 53 -6.54 0.71 7.13
CA ALA A 53 -7.31 1.87 6.68
C ALA A 53 -6.78 2.39 5.33
N PRO A 54 -7.59 3.14 4.54
CA PRO A 54 -7.15 3.68 3.24
C PRO A 54 -5.93 4.61 3.32
N ASP A 55 -5.77 5.33 4.43
CA ASP A 55 -4.66 6.26 4.65
C ASP A 55 -3.34 5.56 4.96
N ASP A 56 -3.34 4.24 5.19
CA ASP A 56 -2.11 3.44 5.26
C ASP A 56 -1.39 3.36 3.90
N LEU A 57 -2.08 3.60 2.78
CA LEU A 57 -1.49 3.65 1.45
C LEU A 57 -0.98 5.06 1.11
N LEU A 58 0.34 5.19 0.95
CA LEU A 58 0.94 6.43 0.46
C LEU A 58 1.02 6.45 -1.08
N VAL A 59 0.26 7.35 -1.70
CA VAL A 59 0.26 7.53 -3.17
C VAL A 59 1.26 8.63 -3.57
N VAL A 60 2.39 8.20 -4.12
CA VAL A 60 3.46 9.07 -4.61
C VAL A 60 3.46 9.09 -6.13
N ALA A 61 3.32 10.29 -6.71
CA ALA A 61 3.54 10.49 -8.15
C ALA A 61 5.00 10.91 -8.35
N ALA A 62 5.82 10.00 -8.87
CA ALA A 62 7.25 10.22 -9.09
C ALA A 62 7.64 9.87 -10.55
N GLY A 63 8.82 10.34 -10.96
CA GLY A 63 9.39 10.08 -12.29
C GLY A 63 9.26 11.24 -13.28
N GLY A 64 9.68 10.98 -14.53
CA GLY A 64 9.76 11.97 -15.61
C GLY A 64 8.91 11.60 -16.84
N PRO A 65 9.11 12.28 -17.98
CA PRO A 65 8.27 12.09 -19.17
C PRO A 65 8.36 10.71 -19.84
N ALA A 66 9.37 9.91 -19.50
CA ALA A 66 9.80 8.73 -20.25
C ALA A 66 8.85 7.52 -20.20
N GLY A 67 7.86 7.47 -19.31
CA GLY A 67 6.91 6.35 -19.27
C GLY A 67 5.98 6.35 -18.06
N GLY A 68 4.90 5.57 -18.13
CA GLY A 68 4.01 5.32 -16.99
C GLY A 68 4.43 4.03 -16.29
N PHE A 69 5.14 4.15 -15.17
CA PHE A 69 5.52 3.02 -14.32
C PHE A 69 4.76 3.11 -13.00
N ALA A 70 4.53 1.96 -12.38
CA ALA A 70 4.03 1.84 -11.02
C ALA A 70 4.81 0.77 -10.28
N GLN A 71 5.04 1.01 -9.00
CA GLN A 71 5.63 0.04 -8.09
C GLN A 71 4.86 0.08 -6.78
N ILE A 72 4.56 -1.10 -6.24
CA ILE A 72 4.02 -1.26 -4.88
C ILE A 72 5.18 -1.72 -4.01
N ILE A 73 5.49 -0.94 -2.97
CA ILE A 73 6.51 -1.27 -1.97
C ILE A 73 5.76 -1.63 -0.69
N PRO A 74 5.64 -2.93 -0.33
CA PRO A 74 4.95 -3.33 0.88
C PRO A 74 5.82 -3.03 2.12
N PRO A 75 5.21 -2.83 3.30
CA PRO A 75 5.96 -2.70 4.54
C PRO A 75 6.69 -4.01 4.87
N TRP A 76 7.83 -3.89 5.53
CA TRP A 76 8.40 -5.00 6.27
C TRP A 76 7.66 -5.16 7.61
N LEU A 77 7.13 -6.36 7.86
CA LEU A 77 6.68 -6.86 9.17
C LEU A 77 5.39 -6.24 9.77
N GLY A 78 4.23 -6.69 9.26
CA GLY A 78 2.98 -6.84 10.05
C GLY A 78 2.50 -5.60 10.81
N THR A 79 1.96 -5.80 12.02
CA THR A 79 1.32 -4.76 12.84
C THR A 79 2.30 -3.90 13.65
N LYS A 80 3.60 -3.97 13.36
CA LYS A 80 4.66 -3.32 14.14
C LYS A 80 5.26 -2.10 13.44
N SER A 81 4.82 -1.81 12.21
CA SER A 81 5.26 -0.66 11.44
C SER A 81 4.04 0.05 10.84
N ARG A 82 4.17 1.36 10.60
CA ARG A 82 3.17 2.19 9.92
C ARG A 82 3.87 3.09 8.92
N ALA A 83 3.26 3.30 7.76
CA ALA A 83 3.73 4.29 6.81
C ALA A 83 3.59 5.71 7.42
N THR A 84 4.61 6.54 7.24
CA THR A 84 4.63 7.91 7.76
C THR A 84 5.27 8.85 6.74
N THR A 85 4.73 10.06 6.64
CA THR A 85 5.31 11.17 5.88
C THR A 85 6.03 12.18 6.76
N VAL A 86 6.03 11.95 8.08
CA VAL A 86 6.72 12.78 9.07
C VAL A 86 7.91 12.05 9.66
N PRO A 87 8.99 12.76 10.04
CA PRO A 87 10.13 12.16 10.72
C PRO A 87 9.70 11.49 12.04
N VAL A 88 10.30 10.33 12.34
CA VAL A 88 10.06 9.59 13.59
C VAL A 88 11.22 9.85 14.54
N GLY A 89 10.94 10.46 15.69
CA GLY A 89 11.95 10.74 16.72
C GLY A 89 13.02 11.76 16.31
N ALA A 90 12.82 12.48 15.19
CA ALA A 90 13.69 13.57 14.79
C ALA A 90 12.99 14.91 15.01
N CYS A 91 13.72 15.87 15.57
CA CYS A 91 13.23 17.24 15.62
C CYS A 91 13.75 17.98 14.39
N VAL A 92 12.83 18.39 13.52
CA VAL A 92 13.15 19.09 12.28
C VAL A 92 13.33 20.60 12.49
N ASP A 93 12.87 21.13 13.64
CA ASP A 93 12.91 22.57 13.99
C ASP A 93 13.38 22.84 15.43
N CYS A 94 14.06 21.89 16.08
CA CYS A 94 14.66 22.18 17.40
C CYS A 94 15.92 23.00 17.19
N GLU A 95 15.96 24.23 17.72
CA GLU A 95 17.21 24.93 17.94
C GLU A 95 18.07 24.11 18.90
N VAL A 96 19.29 23.76 18.47
CA VAL A 96 20.29 23.12 19.33
C VAL A 96 20.68 24.14 20.41
N PRO A 97 20.61 23.81 21.72
CA PRO A 97 21.03 24.70 22.80
C PRO A 97 22.49 25.17 22.67
#